data_AF-A0A2D8XMC2-F1
#
_entry.id   AF-A0A2D8XMC2-F1
#
_cell.length_a   1.000
_cell.length_b   1.000
_cell.length_c   1.000
_cell.angle_alpha   90.00
_cell.angle_beta   90.00
_cell.angle_gamma   90.00
#
_symmetry.space_group_name_H-M   'P 1'
#
loop_
_entity.id
_entity.type
_entity.pdbx_description
1 polymer ?
#
loop_
_entity_poly.entity_id
_entity_poly.type
_entity_poly.pdbx_seq_one_letter_code
_entity_poly.pdbx_strand_id
1 'polypeptide(L)'
;MLTENTGTHMLDSGGDNGRSWQQNQGLTVDALEAMPSATLEIYHSKKWGYDLSPTINVYHFLRDSLTLDEYCQEFNALPVNDWNGCTYGLSAAGQEWLLERDFRIYEENTFNTYNWESRLSQVLQYTYLKSPEFDGCGNDRGDYILLQVHGGADVRGGYTDAKLFKINCDNFGYEACGFSVELPGVDTKTPNLFDGSFLNGHVTLDWSGEWISNGGSCACDEYLSEFCKLAFDGLEGEQSSVTIAGDYWGAC
;
A
#
# COMPACT_ATOMS: atom_id res chain seq x y z
N MET A 1 0.55 4.87 14.64
CA MET A 1 1.17 3.74 13.90
C MET A 1 2.26 4.23 12.96
N LEU A 2 2.00 4.98 11.88
CA LEU A 2 3.04 5.37 10.90
C LEU A 2 4.20 6.22 11.46
N THR A 3 3.97 6.96 12.55
CA THR A 3 4.97 7.81 13.21
C THR A 3 5.56 7.17 14.47
N GLU A 4 5.18 5.94 14.79
CA GLU A 4 5.60 5.26 16.02
C GLU A 4 7.03 4.78 15.89
N ASN A 5 7.86 5.10 16.89
CA ASN A 5 9.25 4.69 16.89
C ASN A 5 9.35 3.19 17.22
N THR A 6 9.60 2.37 16.20
CA THR A 6 9.78 0.92 16.34
C THR A 6 11.23 0.52 16.66
N GLY A 7 12.10 1.47 17.02
CA GLY A 7 13.48 1.22 17.42
C GLY A 7 14.49 1.15 16.27
N THR A 8 15.70 0.72 16.61
CA THR A 8 16.87 0.59 15.72
C THR A 8 17.56 -0.75 15.98
N HIS A 9 17.87 -1.53 14.95
CA HIS A 9 18.59 -2.80 15.10
C HIS A 9 20.03 -2.70 14.57
N MET A 10 20.98 -3.46 15.13
CA MET A 10 22.40 -3.37 14.71
C MET A 10 22.65 -3.78 13.25
N LEU A 11 21.74 -4.57 12.67
CA LEU A 11 21.78 -4.98 11.26
C LEU A 11 20.86 -4.16 10.36
N ASP A 12 20.33 -3.06 10.90
CA ASP A 12 19.49 -2.14 10.16
C ASP A 12 20.35 -1.32 9.19
N SER A 13 20.15 -1.52 7.89
CA SER A 13 20.94 -0.91 6.82
C SER A 13 20.78 0.61 6.73
N GLY A 14 19.83 1.20 7.47
CA GLY A 14 19.65 2.65 7.58
C GLY A 14 20.76 3.38 8.35
N GLY A 15 21.61 2.68 9.12
CA GLY A 15 22.58 3.35 9.98
C GLY A 15 21.88 4.29 10.98
N ASP A 16 22.29 5.57 11.04
CA ASP A 16 21.74 6.54 12.00
C ASP A 16 20.35 7.09 11.59
N ASN A 17 19.98 7.06 10.30
CA ASN A 17 18.79 7.73 9.75
C ASN A 17 18.04 6.87 8.69
N GLY A 18 16.96 7.39 8.10
CA GLY A 18 16.32 6.77 6.94
C GLY A 18 15.23 5.72 7.24
N ARG A 19 14.86 5.53 8.50
CA ARG A 19 13.74 4.65 8.89
C ARG A 19 12.39 5.28 8.54
N SER A 20 11.41 4.46 8.19
CA SER A 20 10.05 4.93 7.86
C SER A 20 9.46 5.82 8.95
N TRP A 21 9.60 5.44 10.22
CA TRP A 21 9.11 6.26 11.34
C TRP A 21 9.83 7.60 11.47
N GLN A 22 11.12 7.68 11.09
CA GLN A 22 11.91 8.92 11.09
C GLN A 22 11.47 9.84 9.95
N GLN A 23 11.22 9.28 8.77
CA GLN A 23 10.72 10.02 7.60
C GLN A 23 9.32 10.56 7.85
N ASN A 24 8.50 9.81 8.58
CA ASN A 24 7.14 10.22 8.94
C ASN A 24 7.07 11.19 10.14
N GLN A 25 8.18 11.41 10.87
CA GLN A 25 8.18 12.36 11.98
C GLN A 25 7.82 13.76 11.48
N GLY A 26 6.80 14.36 12.08
CA GLY A 26 6.37 15.72 11.75
C GLY A 26 5.43 15.81 10.54
N LEU A 27 5.10 14.69 9.88
CA LEU A 27 4.00 14.67 8.91
C LEU A 27 2.66 14.88 9.64
N THR A 28 1.85 15.80 9.13
CA THR A 28 0.46 15.98 9.56
C THR A 28 -0.46 15.07 8.76
N VAL A 29 -1.70 14.90 9.24
CA VAL A 29 -2.74 14.18 8.48
C VAL A 29 -2.97 14.85 7.12
N ASP A 30 -3.12 16.17 7.07
CA ASP A 30 -3.27 16.92 5.82
C ASP A 30 -2.12 16.70 4.85
N ALA A 31 -0.88 16.58 5.36
CA ALA A 31 0.28 16.29 4.53
C ALA A 31 0.23 14.87 3.96
N LEU A 32 -0.22 13.89 4.74
CA LEU A 32 -0.43 12.51 4.27
C LEU A 32 -1.57 12.44 3.24
N GLU A 33 -2.66 13.19 3.42
CA GLU A 33 -3.78 13.24 2.48
C GLU A 33 -3.42 13.89 1.14
N ALA A 34 -2.49 14.84 1.16
CA ALA A 34 -2.00 15.52 -0.05
C ALA A 34 -0.95 14.69 -0.82
N MET A 35 -0.42 13.60 -0.23
CA MET A 35 0.48 12.71 -0.94
C MET A 35 -0.28 11.95 -2.04
N PRO A 36 0.41 11.55 -3.12
CA PRO A 36 -0.20 10.64 -4.08
C PRO A 36 -0.46 9.28 -3.43
N SER A 37 -1.56 8.64 -3.83
CA SER A 37 -1.95 7.32 -3.31
C SER A 37 -1.10 6.20 -3.92
N ALA A 38 -0.49 6.42 -5.09
CA ALA A 38 0.57 5.61 -5.65
C ALA A 38 1.62 6.46 -6.37
N THR A 39 2.82 5.92 -6.54
CA THR A 39 3.89 6.53 -7.35
C THR A 39 4.53 5.47 -8.23
N LEU A 40 4.99 5.87 -9.41
CA LEU A 40 5.79 5.03 -10.29
C LEU A 40 7.16 5.67 -10.45
N GLU A 41 8.20 4.99 -9.94
CA GLU A 41 9.58 5.31 -10.31
C GLU A 41 9.91 4.61 -11.62
N ILE A 42 10.31 5.40 -12.61
CA ILE A 42 10.78 4.91 -13.90
C ILE A 42 12.28 5.22 -13.95
N TYR A 43 13.09 4.18 -13.96
CA TYR A 43 14.52 4.27 -14.14
C TYR A 43 14.90 3.89 -15.56
N HIS A 44 15.80 4.65 -16.18
CA HIS A 44 16.33 4.36 -17.50
C HIS A 44 17.84 4.19 -17.47
N SER A 45 18.31 3.10 -18.07
CA SER A 45 19.72 2.87 -18.35
C SER A 45 19.93 2.48 -19.80
N LYS A 46 20.92 3.08 -20.46
CA LYS A 46 21.33 2.69 -21.83
C LYS A 46 21.66 1.19 -21.97
N LYS A 47 22.06 0.53 -20.89
CA LYS A 47 22.44 -0.89 -20.89
C LYS A 47 21.26 -1.84 -20.71
N TRP A 48 20.27 -1.46 -19.90
CA TRP A 48 19.22 -2.36 -19.41
C TRP A 48 17.81 -1.93 -19.83
N GLY A 49 17.65 -0.76 -20.46
CA GLY A 49 16.34 -0.22 -20.84
C GLY A 49 15.66 0.47 -19.67
N TYR A 50 14.33 0.37 -19.65
CA TYR A 50 13.48 0.92 -18.59
C TYR A 50 13.22 -0.11 -17.50
N ASP A 51 13.26 0.34 -16.26
CA ASP A 51 12.81 -0.40 -15.08
C ASP A 51 11.73 0.41 -14.38
N LEU A 52 10.64 -0.26 -13.98
CA LEU A 52 9.42 0.35 -13.49
C LEU A 52 9.12 -0.20 -12.10
N SER A 53 9.10 0.67 -11.10
CA SER A 53 8.86 0.33 -9.71
C SER A 53 7.62 1.05 -9.17
N PRO A 54 6.43 0.41 -9.18
CA PRO A 54 5.24 1.00 -8.59
C PRO A 54 5.32 0.89 -7.06
N THR A 55 4.82 1.93 -6.38
CA THR A 55 4.70 1.98 -4.92
C THR A 55 3.32 2.50 -4.55
N ILE A 56 2.60 1.78 -3.70
CA ILE A 56 1.30 2.16 -3.13
C ILE A 56 1.54 2.76 -1.75
N ASN A 57 0.96 3.94 -1.51
CA ASN A 57 1.10 4.62 -0.25
C ASN A 57 0.25 3.92 0.84
N VAL A 58 0.92 3.41 1.88
CA VAL A 58 0.29 2.69 2.99
C VAL A 58 -0.78 3.53 3.70
N TYR A 59 -0.63 4.85 3.79
CA TYR A 59 -1.67 5.71 4.39
C TYR A 59 -2.99 5.59 3.63
N HIS A 60 -2.97 5.80 2.32
CA HIS A 60 -4.17 5.72 1.47
C HIS A 60 -4.73 4.30 1.44
N PHE A 61 -3.85 3.29 1.29
CA PHE A 61 -4.24 1.88 1.32
C PHE A 61 -5.02 1.52 2.60
N LEU A 62 -4.50 1.87 3.77
CA LEU A 62 -5.13 1.56 5.05
C LEU A 62 -6.40 2.39 5.28
N ARG A 63 -6.36 3.70 4.97
CA ARG A 63 -7.50 4.60 5.14
C ARG A 63 -8.72 4.15 4.34
N ASP A 64 -8.51 3.72 3.11
CA ASP A 64 -9.62 3.34 2.20
C ASP A 64 -10.15 1.95 2.52
N SER A 65 -9.30 1.08 3.06
CA SER A 65 -9.67 -0.32 3.29
C SER A 65 -10.18 -0.62 4.70
N LEU A 66 -9.91 0.24 5.68
CA LEU A 66 -10.16 -0.05 7.10
C LEU A 66 -11.01 1.03 7.77
N THR A 67 -11.83 0.59 8.71
CA THR A 67 -12.65 1.45 9.56
C THR A 67 -12.49 1.09 11.03
N LEU A 68 -12.99 1.98 11.90
CA LEU A 68 -13.01 1.78 13.35
C LEU A 68 -14.44 1.75 13.82
N ASP A 69 -14.80 0.69 14.54
CA ASP A 69 -16.06 0.57 15.27
C ASP A 69 -15.82 0.48 16.79
N GLU A 70 -16.86 0.12 17.54
CA GLU A 70 -16.82 0.03 19.00
C GLU A 70 -15.78 -1.00 19.48
N TYR A 71 -15.69 -2.18 18.86
CA TYR A 71 -14.68 -3.18 19.20
C TYR A 71 -13.27 -2.66 18.97
N CYS A 72 -13.05 -2.00 17.83
CA CYS A 72 -11.76 -1.42 17.51
C CYS A 72 -11.35 -0.36 18.53
N GLN A 73 -12.27 0.53 18.92
CA GLN A 73 -12.01 1.60 19.89
C GLN A 73 -11.70 1.04 21.27
N GLU A 74 -12.49 0.08 21.77
CA GLU A 74 -12.26 -0.58 23.06
C GLU A 74 -10.91 -1.29 23.10
N PHE A 75 -10.63 -2.12 22.09
CA PHE A 75 -9.39 -2.89 22.02
C PHE A 75 -8.16 -1.98 21.89
N ASN A 76 -8.21 -0.99 21.00
CA ASN A 76 -7.07 -0.12 20.72
C ASN A 76 -6.70 0.80 21.89
N ALA A 77 -7.60 1.00 22.85
CA ALA A 77 -7.38 1.72 24.10
C ALA A 77 -6.66 0.88 25.17
N LEU A 78 -6.58 -0.45 25.01
CA LEU A 78 -5.84 -1.32 25.94
C LEU A 78 -4.33 -1.02 25.85
N PRO A 79 -3.64 -0.92 27.00
CA PRO A 79 -2.20 -0.78 27.01
C PRO A 79 -1.51 -2.08 26.58
N VAL A 80 -0.44 -1.96 25.80
CA VAL A 80 0.42 -3.08 25.42
C VAL A 80 1.68 -3.02 26.28
N ASN A 81 1.60 -3.58 27.49
CA ASN A 81 2.71 -3.55 28.46
C ASN A 81 3.74 -4.67 28.23
N ASP A 82 3.37 -5.65 27.41
CA ASP A 82 4.15 -6.83 27.06
C ASP A 82 3.70 -7.34 25.68
N TRP A 83 4.52 -8.21 25.08
CA TRP A 83 4.19 -8.95 23.87
C TRP A 83 4.07 -10.45 24.18
N ASN A 84 3.33 -10.80 25.25
CA ASN A 84 3.15 -12.19 25.70
C ASN A 84 1.85 -12.84 25.19
N GLY A 85 1.14 -12.21 24.26
CA GLY A 85 0.03 -12.85 23.54
C GLY A 85 0.51 -13.94 22.57
N CYS A 86 -0.39 -14.83 22.16
CA CYS A 86 -0.07 -15.85 21.16
C CYS A 86 -0.02 -15.27 19.74
N THR A 87 -0.80 -14.22 19.48
CA THR A 87 -0.77 -13.47 18.21
C THR A 87 0.26 -12.34 18.25
N TYR A 88 0.93 -12.08 17.12
CA TYR A 88 1.96 -11.05 17.01
C TYR A 88 1.47 -9.65 17.43
N GLY A 89 2.29 -8.93 18.20
CA GLY A 89 2.03 -7.56 18.64
C GLY A 89 0.98 -7.43 19.74
N LEU A 90 0.52 -8.54 20.35
CA LEU A 90 -0.44 -8.53 21.43
C LEU A 90 0.20 -8.67 22.81
N SER A 91 -0.35 -7.93 23.78
CA SER A 91 -0.20 -8.27 25.18
C SER A 91 -1.08 -9.44 25.57
N ALA A 92 -0.76 -10.08 26.71
CA ALA A 92 -1.61 -11.13 27.28
C ALA A 92 -3.05 -10.62 27.53
N ALA A 93 -3.21 -9.37 27.98
CA ALA A 93 -4.51 -8.76 28.22
C ALA A 93 -5.30 -8.50 26.93
N GLY A 94 -4.63 -8.07 25.85
CA GLY A 94 -5.26 -7.90 24.54
C GLY A 94 -5.74 -9.25 23.98
N GLN A 95 -4.92 -10.29 24.13
CA GLN A 95 -5.30 -11.66 23.75
C GLN A 95 -6.54 -12.13 24.52
N GLU A 96 -6.57 -11.94 25.84
CA GLU A 96 -7.71 -12.32 26.69
C GLU A 96 -8.98 -11.57 26.30
N TRP A 97 -8.89 -10.26 26.06
CA TRP A 97 -10.03 -9.43 25.64
C TRP A 97 -10.71 -9.95 24.36
N LEU A 98 -9.92 -10.40 23.37
CA LEU A 98 -10.45 -10.96 22.12
C LEU A 98 -11.17 -12.28 22.37
N LEU A 99 -10.59 -13.15 23.20
CA LEU A 99 -11.17 -14.46 23.54
C LEU A 99 -12.48 -14.33 24.34
N GLU A 100 -12.53 -13.41 25.30
CA GLU A 100 -13.74 -13.14 26.11
C GLU A 100 -14.91 -12.61 25.27
N ARG A 101 -14.60 -12.02 24.10
CA ARG A 101 -15.58 -11.51 23.13
C ARG A 101 -15.74 -12.42 21.94
N ASP A 102 -15.37 -13.71 22.04
CA ASP A 102 -15.57 -14.72 21.00
C ASP A 102 -14.94 -14.41 19.63
N PHE A 103 -13.94 -13.51 19.55
CA PHE A 103 -13.16 -13.33 18.33
C PHE A 103 -12.34 -14.59 18.04
N ARG A 104 -12.40 -15.05 16.79
CA ARG A 104 -11.66 -16.23 16.34
C ARG A 104 -10.44 -15.80 15.57
N ILE A 105 -9.27 -16.24 16.05
CA ILE A 105 -7.98 -15.99 15.45
C ILE A 105 -7.48 -17.28 14.82
N TYR A 106 -7.06 -17.20 13.57
CA TYR A 106 -6.46 -18.31 12.82
C TYR A 106 -5.04 -17.89 12.48
N GLU A 107 -4.04 -18.50 13.13
CA GLU A 107 -2.63 -18.10 12.95
C GLU A 107 -2.18 -18.28 11.49
N GLU A 108 -2.75 -19.26 10.78
CA GLU A 108 -2.56 -19.48 9.35
C GLU A 108 -3.00 -18.29 8.48
N ASN A 109 -3.82 -17.39 9.02
CA ASN A 109 -4.25 -16.15 8.37
C ASN A 109 -3.38 -14.94 8.76
N THR A 110 -2.13 -15.18 9.16
CA THR A 110 -1.14 -14.13 9.41
C THR A 110 -0.31 -13.87 8.16
N PHE A 111 -0.21 -12.60 7.78
CA PHE A 111 0.48 -12.11 6.60
C PHE A 111 1.57 -11.12 6.99
N ASN A 112 2.68 -11.17 6.28
CA ASN A 112 3.74 -10.18 6.38
C ASN A 112 4.15 -9.79 4.96
N THR A 113 3.93 -8.52 4.59
CA THR A 113 4.08 -8.06 3.20
C THR A 113 5.53 -8.09 2.71
N TYR A 114 6.49 -8.16 3.63
CA TYR A 114 7.90 -8.40 3.30
C TYR A 114 8.12 -9.71 2.52
N ASN A 115 7.29 -10.74 2.78
CA ASN A 115 7.46 -12.06 2.16
C ASN A 115 6.89 -12.16 0.73
N TRP A 116 6.23 -11.11 0.22
CA TRP A 116 5.36 -11.20 -0.96
C TRP A 116 5.67 -10.19 -2.07
N GLU A 117 6.90 -9.64 -2.10
CA GLU A 117 7.30 -8.61 -3.08
C GLU A 117 6.27 -7.48 -3.20
N SER A 118 5.73 -7.08 -2.05
CA SER A 118 4.67 -6.08 -1.93
C SER A 118 5.09 -4.73 -2.52
N ARG A 119 4.13 -4.04 -3.11
CA ARG A 119 4.24 -2.67 -3.62
C ARG A 119 3.92 -1.63 -2.57
N LEU A 120 3.60 -2.01 -1.33
CA LEU A 120 3.32 -1.04 -0.28
C LEU A 120 4.58 -0.26 0.12
N SER A 121 4.40 1.03 0.37
CA SER A 121 5.48 1.95 0.75
C SER A 121 6.11 1.65 2.12
N GLN A 122 5.47 0.81 2.94
CA GLN A 122 6.00 0.30 4.21
C GLN A 122 5.52 -1.15 4.40
N VAL A 123 6.33 -1.94 5.12
CA VAL A 123 5.98 -3.33 5.43
C VAL A 123 4.86 -3.37 6.47
N LEU A 124 3.86 -4.20 6.21
CA LEU A 124 2.75 -4.48 7.12
C LEU A 124 2.81 -5.92 7.59
N GLN A 125 2.44 -6.15 8.84
CA GLN A 125 2.13 -7.46 9.38
C GLN A 125 0.71 -7.45 9.91
N TYR A 126 -0.12 -8.42 9.51
CA TYR A 126 -1.49 -8.49 9.99
C TYR A 126 -2.04 -9.91 10.08
N THR A 127 -3.01 -10.11 10.96
CA THR A 127 -3.74 -11.37 11.12
C THR A 127 -5.23 -11.11 10.92
N TYR A 128 -5.91 -11.93 10.11
CA TYR A 128 -7.38 -11.85 9.98
C TYR A 128 -8.07 -12.47 11.19
N LEU A 129 -9.14 -11.81 11.64
CA LEU A 129 -9.99 -12.24 12.73
C LEU A 129 -11.43 -12.33 12.23
N LYS A 130 -12.15 -13.32 12.75
CA LYS A 130 -13.61 -13.43 12.59
C LYS A 130 -14.25 -12.93 13.87
N SER A 131 -15.09 -11.90 13.77
CA SER A 131 -15.92 -11.45 14.88
C SER A 131 -16.97 -12.50 15.26
N PRO A 132 -17.64 -12.34 16.42
CA PRO A 132 -18.80 -13.15 16.78
C PRO A 132 -19.95 -13.03 15.79
N GLU A 133 -20.09 -11.86 15.16
CA GLU A 133 -21.13 -11.55 14.19
C GLU A 133 -20.79 -12.03 12.77
N PHE A 134 -19.57 -12.53 12.55
CA PHE A 134 -19.11 -12.96 11.23
C PHE A 134 -19.99 -14.08 10.67
N ASP A 135 -20.75 -13.77 9.63
CA ASP A 135 -21.73 -14.66 9.00
C ASP A 135 -21.15 -15.48 7.83
N GLY A 136 -19.87 -15.28 7.51
CA GLY A 136 -19.19 -15.96 6.41
C GLY A 136 -19.49 -15.40 5.02
N CYS A 137 -20.24 -14.30 4.90
CA CYS A 137 -20.48 -13.63 3.62
C CYS A 137 -19.37 -12.61 3.34
N GLY A 138 -18.70 -12.74 2.19
CA GLY A 138 -17.60 -11.85 1.76
C GLY A 138 -16.22 -12.51 1.86
N ASN A 139 -15.27 -11.84 2.52
CA ASN A 139 -13.90 -12.33 2.75
C ASN A 139 -13.92 -13.54 3.71
N ASP A 140 -13.57 -14.73 3.20
CA ASP A 140 -13.60 -15.99 3.96
C ASP A 140 -12.58 -16.05 5.11
N ARG A 141 -11.63 -15.11 5.13
CA ARG A 141 -10.56 -15.01 6.14
C ARG A 141 -11.01 -14.26 7.39
N GLY A 142 -11.89 -13.28 7.26
CA GLY A 142 -12.46 -12.52 8.39
C GLY A 142 -12.90 -11.11 8.03
N ASP A 143 -13.55 -10.46 8.99
CA ASP A 143 -14.10 -9.10 8.92
C ASP A 143 -13.28 -8.07 9.74
N TYR A 144 -12.29 -8.53 10.50
CA TYR A 144 -11.33 -7.69 11.22
C TYR A 144 -9.89 -8.10 10.92
N ILE A 145 -8.97 -7.18 11.17
CA ILE A 145 -7.54 -7.46 11.23
C ILE A 145 -6.91 -6.93 12.51
N LEU A 146 -5.93 -7.67 13.03
CA LEU A 146 -4.90 -7.11 13.89
C LEU A 146 -3.75 -6.67 13.01
N LEU A 147 -3.44 -5.38 12.99
CA LEU A 147 -2.43 -4.77 12.12
C LEU A 147 -1.25 -4.24 12.93
N GLN A 148 -0.05 -4.48 12.42
CA GLN A 148 1.20 -3.85 12.84
C GLN A 148 1.91 -3.25 11.63
N VAL A 149 2.60 -2.12 11.83
CA VAL A 149 3.39 -1.44 10.80
C VAL A 149 4.87 -1.56 11.12
N HIS A 150 5.69 -1.89 10.12
CA HIS A 150 7.14 -1.82 10.26
C HIS A 150 7.61 -0.37 10.09
N GLY A 151 8.08 0.24 11.18
CA GLY A 151 8.62 1.61 11.15
C GLY A 151 10.11 1.70 10.82
N GLY A 152 10.85 0.58 10.83
CA GLY A 152 12.31 0.56 10.68
C GLY A 152 12.79 0.62 9.23
N ALA A 153 14.10 0.45 9.03
CA ALA A 153 14.70 0.25 7.71
C ALA A 153 15.07 -1.22 7.43
N ASP A 154 14.98 -2.09 8.44
CA ASP A 154 15.10 -3.55 8.32
C ASP A 154 14.01 -4.21 9.18
N VAL A 155 13.26 -5.15 8.60
CA VAL A 155 12.10 -5.81 9.23
C VAL A 155 12.40 -6.51 10.55
N ARG A 156 13.66 -6.86 10.82
CA ARG A 156 14.11 -7.43 12.11
C ARG A 156 14.14 -6.39 13.24
N GLY A 157 14.05 -5.11 12.89
CA GLY A 157 13.93 -3.99 13.81
C GLY A 157 12.61 -3.93 14.56
N GLY A 158 11.61 -4.75 14.20
CA GLY A 158 10.35 -4.85 14.90
C GLY A 158 9.23 -4.03 14.27
N TYR A 159 8.04 -4.15 14.86
CA TYR A 159 6.80 -3.56 14.36
C TYR A 159 6.14 -2.74 15.47
N THR A 160 5.16 -1.90 15.13
CA THR A 160 4.31 -1.25 16.14
C THR A 160 3.55 -2.28 16.97
N ASP A 161 2.99 -1.85 18.09
CA ASP A 161 1.93 -2.62 18.75
C ASP A 161 0.77 -2.92 17.77
N ALA A 162 0.12 -4.06 17.94
CA ALA A 162 -1.01 -4.40 17.10
C ALA A 162 -2.24 -3.55 17.43
N LYS A 163 -2.96 -3.15 16.39
CA LYS A 163 -4.23 -2.44 16.48
C LYS A 163 -5.31 -3.19 15.71
N LEU A 164 -6.50 -3.25 16.29
CA LEU A 164 -7.68 -3.88 15.70
C LEU A 164 -8.37 -2.89 14.75
N PHE A 165 -8.71 -3.37 13.55
CA PHE A 165 -9.47 -2.63 12.55
C PHE A 165 -10.54 -3.51 11.94
N LYS A 166 -11.65 -2.90 11.54
CA LYS A 166 -12.69 -3.55 10.74
C LYS A 166 -12.37 -3.37 9.27
N ILE A 167 -12.45 -4.46 8.52
CA ILE A 167 -12.28 -4.44 7.07
C ILE A 167 -13.54 -3.84 6.44
N ASN A 168 -13.35 -2.85 5.56
CA ASN A 168 -14.43 -2.18 4.82
C ASN A 168 -14.38 -2.47 3.31
N CYS A 169 -13.59 -3.45 2.89
CA CYS A 169 -13.43 -3.83 1.50
C CYS A 169 -13.38 -5.34 1.31
N ASP A 170 -13.92 -5.82 0.20
CA ASP A 170 -13.99 -7.27 -0.06
C ASP A 170 -12.60 -7.87 -0.32
N ASN A 171 -11.64 -7.06 -0.77
CA ASN A 171 -10.32 -7.50 -1.24
C ASN A 171 -9.17 -6.82 -0.48
N PHE A 172 -9.23 -6.80 0.85
CA PHE A 172 -8.09 -6.33 1.65
C PHE A 172 -6.80 -7.10 1.30
N GLY A 173 -5.72 -6.37 1.06
CA GLY A 173 -4.44 -6.94 0.63
C GLY A 173 -4.26 -7.04 -0.89
N TYR A 174 -5.25 -6.63 -1.68
CA TYR A 174 -5.08 -6.49 -3.13
C TYR A 174 -4.32 -5.19 -3.46
N GLU A 175 -3.23 -5.33 -4.20
CA GLU A 175 -2.30 -4.26 -4.52
C GLU A 175 -2.38 -3.89 -6.01
N ALA A 176 -3.21 -2.89 -6.34
CA ALA A 176 -3.37 -2.38 -7.69
C ALA A 176 -3.24 -0.85 -7.74
N CYS A 177 -2.55 -0.34 -8.75
CA CYS A 177 -2.36 1.10 -8.97
C CYS A 177 -2.34 1.43 -10.46
N GLY A 178 -2.64 2.68 -10.80
CA GLY A 178 -2.67 3.18 -12.17
C GLY A 178 -1.91 4.49 -12.31
N PHE A 179 -1.31 4.68 -13.47
CA PHE A 179 -0.49 5.84 -13.80
C PHE A 179 -0.91 6.40 -15.15
N SER A 180 -0.76 7.70 -15.36
CA SER A 180 -1.07 8.33 -16.64
C SER A 180 -0.06 9.39 -17.02
N VAL A 181 0.27 9.46 -18.32
CA VAL A 181 1.10 10.50 -18.92
C VAL A 181 0.35 11.15 -20.07
N GLU A 182 0.51 12.47 -20.22
CA GLU A 182 -0.12 13.21 -21.31
C GLU A 182 0.44 12.77 -22.68
N LEU A 183 -0.44 12.73 -23.68
CA LEU A 183 -0.12 12.55 -25.08
C LEU A 183 0.04 13.91 -25.75
N PRO A 184 1.27 14.32 -26.14
CA PRO A 184 1.49 15.59 -26.78
C PRO A 184 0.73 15.67 -28.11
N GLY A 185 0.03 16.79 -28.31
CA GLY A 185 -0.65 17.08 -29.58
C GLY A 185 -2.01 16.42 -29.78
N VAL A 186 -2.57 15.75 -28.76
CA VAL A 186 -3.97 15.29 -28.79
C VAL A 186 -4.91 16.42 -28.37
N ASP A 187 -5.87 16.76 -29.23
CA ASP A 187 -6.92 17.72 -28.89
C ASP A 187 -8.02 17.04 -28.06
N THR A 188 -7.95 17.22 -26.75
CA THR A 188 -8.94 16.71 -25.78
C THR A 188 -10.16 17.60 -25.62
N LYS A 189 -10.21 18.75 -26.29
CA LYS A 189 -11.26 19.77 -26.13
C LYS A 189 -12.21 19.84 -27.31
N THR A 190 -11.86 19.25 -28.45
CA THR A 190 -12.74 19.13 -29.61
C THR A 190 -13.42 17.77 -29.61
N PRO A 191 -14.76 17.70 -29.51
CA PRO A 191 -15.47 16.44 -29.61
C PRO A 191 -15.41 15.90 -31.04
N ASN A 192 -15.31 14.59 -31.16
CA ASN A 192 -15.28 13.87 -32.41
C ASN A 192 -16.58 14.09 -33.18
N LEU A 193 -16.46 14.47 -34.46
CA LEU A 193 -17.57 14.87 -35.32
C LEU A 193 -18.61 13.77 -35.55
N PHE A 194 -18.25 12.49 -35.35
CA PHE A 194 -19.10 11.35 -35.67
C PHE A 194 -19.87 10.80 -34.47
N ASP A 195 -19.32 10.86 -33.27
CA ASP A 195 -19.92 10.27 -32.06
C ASP A 195 -19.99 11.24 -30.86
N GLY A 196 -19.44 12.44 -30.98
CA GLY A 196 -19.43 13.45 -29.92
C GLY A 196 -18.47 13.13 -28.75
N SER A 197 -17.68 12.06 -28.84
CA SER A 197 -16.71 11.68 -27.81
C SER A 197 -15.47 12.57 -27.84
N PHE A 198 -14.84 12.80 -26.69
CA PHE A 198 -13.54 13.48 -26.63
C PHE A 198 -12.41 12.46 -26.71
N LEU A 199 -11.31 12.80 -27.37
CA LEU A 199 -10.13 11.93 -27.39
C LEU A 199 -9.51 11.89 -25.98
N ASN A 200 -9.09 10.69 -25.56
CA ASN A 200 -8.27 10.57 -24.36
C ASN A 200 -6.87 11.11 -24.65
N GLY A 201 -6.50 12.21 -24.01
CA GLY A 201 -5.18 12.83 -24.14
C GLY A 201 -4.11 12.19 -23.26
N HIS A 202 -4.32 10.96 -22.78
CA HIS A 202 -3.39 10.29 -21.90
C HIS A 202 -3.14 8.84 -22.34
N VAL A 203 -1.90 8.40 -22.12
CA VAL A 203 -1.57 6.98 -22.03
C VAL A 203 -1.61 6.61 -20.55
N THR A 204 -2.28 5.52 -20.22
CA THR A 204 -2.34 4.92 -18.90
C THR A 204 -1.56 3.61 -18.86
N LEU A 205 -1.10 3.29 -17.66
CA LEU A 205 -0.39 2.07 -17.36
C LEU A 205 -0.79 1.64 -15.95
N ASP A 206 -1.40 0.47 -15.84
CA ASP A 206 -1.87 -0.06 -14.56
C ASP A 206 -0.99 -1.22 -14.11
N TRP A 207 -0.81 -1.36 -12.81
CA TRP A 207 -0.17 -2.51 -12.18
C TRP A 207 -1.22 -3.29 -11.39
N SER A 208 -1.27 -4.60 -11.63
CA SER A 208 -2.15 -5.52 -10.92
C SER A 208 -1.59 -6.94 -10.98
N GLY A 209 -0.39 -7.13 -10.42
CA GLY A 209 0.41 -8.36 -10.56
C GLY A 209 1.15 -8.47 -11.91
N GLU A 210 0.68 -7.75 -12.91
CA GLU A 210 1.35 -7.49 -14.19
C GLU A 210 1.07 -6.06 -14.66
N TRP A 211 1.81 -5.60 -15.67
CA TRP A 211 1.57 -4.31 -16.32
C TRP A 211 0.43 -4.42 -17.33
N ILE A 212 -0.53 -3.50 -17.26
CA ILE A 212 -1.74 -3.49 -18.07
C ILE A 212 -1.81 -2.16 -18.84
N SER A 213 -2.03 -2.26 -20.15
CA SER A 213 -2.15 -1.12 -21.07
C SER A 213 -3.56 -0.51 -21.06
N ASN A 214 -3.75 0.65 -21.71
CA ASN A 214 -5.07 1.28 -21.93
C ASN A 214 -6.13 0.34 -22.50
N GLY A 215 -5.70 -0.67 -23.27
CA GLY A 215 -6.60 -1.65 -23.86
C GLY A 215 -7.13 -2.69 -22.87
N GLY A 216 -6.69 -2.67 -21.61
CA GLY A 216 -7.02 -3.67 -20.59
C GLY A 216 -6.29 -5.00 -20.76
N SER A 217 -5.29 -5.07 -21.64
CA SER A 217 -4.44 -6.25 -21.84
C SER A 217 -3.05 -6.03 -21.27
N CYS A 218 -2.34 -7.13 -20.99
CA CYS A 218 -0.92 -7.12 -20.62
C CYS A 218 -0.12 -6.20 -21.57
N ALA A 219 0.67 -5.30 -20.99
CA ALA A 219 1.44 -4.32 -21.73
C ALA A 219 2.69 -4.98 -22.34
N CYS A 220 2.88 -4.84 -23.65
CA CYS A 220 4.09 -5.30 -24.31
C CYS A 220 5.26 -4.31 -24.14
N ASP A 221 6.47 -4.76 -24.43
CA ASP A 221 7.69 -3.97 -24.32
C ASP A 221 7.63 -2.66 -25.14
N GLU A 222 6.99 -2.68 -26.32
CA GLU A 222 6.81 -1.49 -27.14
C GLU A 222 5.92 -0.46 -26.45
N TYR A 223 4.82 -0.90 -25.84
CA TYR A 223 3.89 -0.04 -25.12
C TYR A 223 4.55 0.57 -23.88
N LEU A 224 5.25 -0.26 -23.10
CA LEU A 224 6.01 0.20 -21.94
C LEU A 224 7.07 1.23 -22.33
N SER A 225 7.80 0.97 -23.43
CA SER A 225 8.80 1.91 -23.95
C SER A 225 8.20 3.24 -24.38
N GLU A 226 7.03 3.23 -25.02
CA GLU A 226 6.32 4.45 -25.43
C GLU A 226 5.85 5.25 -24.21
N PHE A 227 5.18 4.60 -23.25
CA PHE A 227 4.76 5.22 -22.00
C PHE A 227 5.96 5.87 -21.27
N CYS A 228 7.07 5.15 -21.14
CA CYS A 228 8.26 5.67 -20.47
C CYS A 228 8.86 6.87 -21.21
N LYS A 229 8.94 6.84 -22.54
CA LYS A 229 9.45 7.99 -23.33
C LYS A 229 8.62 9.24 -23.10
N LEU A 230 7.29 9.09 -23.04
CA LEU A 230 6.37 10.20 -22.74
C LEU A 230 6.58 10.72 -21.32
N ALA A 231 6.81 9.85 -20.34
CA ALA A 231 7.09 10.23 -18.96
C ALA A 231 8.41 11.01 -18.79
N PHE A 232 9.41 10.74 -19.65
CA PHE A 232 10.77 11.27 -19.53
C PHE A 232 11.01 12.61 -20.24
N ASP A 233 10.00 13.26 -20.84
CA ASP A 233 10.13 14.41 -21.77
C ASP A 233 11.40 15.28 -21.54
N GLY A 234 12.40 15.10 -22.40
CA GLY A 234 13.63 15.91 -22.40
C GLY A 234 14.78 15.50 -21.45
N LEU A 235 14.70 14.39 -20.72
CA LEU A 235 15.78 13.91 -19.84
C LEU A 235 16.84 13.11 -20.60
N GLU A 236 17.86 13.79 -21.12
CA GLU A 236 19.03 13.18 -21.75
C GLU A 236 20.16 12.89 -20.72
N GLY A 237 20.52 11.63 -20.53
CA GLY A 237 21.61 11.20 -19.63
C GLY A 237 22.04 9.73 -19.83
N GLU A 238 23.16 9.30 -19.22
CA GLU A 238 23.56 7.88 -19.21
C GLU A 238 22.68 7.02 -18.28
N GLN A 239 22.22 7.62 -17.19
CA GLN A 239 21.25 7.10 -16.25
C GLN A 239 20.34 8.25 -15.83
N SER A 240 19.04 8.05 -15.88
CA SER A 240 18.04 9.04 -15.45
C SER A 240 16.87 8.32 -14.77
N SER A 241 16.24 8.96 -13.79
CA SER A 241 14.99 8.51 -13.20
C SER A 241 13.98 9.64 -13.16
N VAL A 242 12.70 9.27 -13.24
CA VAL A 242 11.57 10.17 -13.03
C VAL A 242 10.56 9.45 -12.14
N THR A 243 9.91 10.19 -11.26
CA THR A 243 8.79 9.69 -10.46
C THR A 243 7.52 10.40 -10.90
N ILE A 244 6.50 9.63 -11.24
CA ILE A 244 5.17 10.17 -11.55
C ILE A 244 4.17 9.73 -10.48
N ALA A 245 3.21 10.62 -10.20
CA ALA A 245 2.09 10.30 -9.33
C ALA A 245 1.10 9.37 -10.05
N GLY A 246 0.40 8.56 -9.27
CA GLY A 246 -0.68 7.71 -9.73
C GLY A 246 -1.70 7.48 -8.63
N ASP A 247 -2.67 6.64 -8.95
CA ASP A 247 -3.81 6.34 -8.11
C ASP A 247 -3.82 4.87 -7.72
N TYR A 248 -4.00 4.60 -6.43
CA TYR A 248 -4.31 3.28 -5.90
C TYR A 248 -5.80 2.96 -6.11
N TRP A 249 -6.09 1.73 -6.52
CA TRP A 249 -7.45 1.23 -6.70
C TRP A 249 -7.67 0.15 -5.65
N GLY A 250 -8.21 0.55 -4.50
CA GLY A 250 -8.73 -0.42 -3.54
C GLY A 250 -9.99 -1.05 -4.11
N ALA A 251 -10.04 -2.37 -4.18
CA ALA A 251 -11.24 -3.10 -4.58
C ALA A 251 -12.26 -3.12 -3.41
N CYS A 252 -12.68 -1.92 -3.00
CA CYS A 252 -13.76 -1.64 -2.06
C CYS A 252 -15.06 -1.38 -2.82
#